data_AF-A0A7Z9XFD2-F1
#
_entry.id   AF-A0A7Z9XFD2-F1
#
_cell.length_a   1.000
_cell.length_b   1.000
_cell.length_c   1.000
_cell.angle_alpha   90.00
_cell.angle_beta   90.00
_cell.angle_gamma   90.00
#
_symmetry.space_group_name_H-M   'P 1'
#
loop_
_entity.id
_entity.type
_entity.pdbx_description
1 polymer ?
#
loop_
_entity_poly.entity_id
_entity_poly.type
_entity_poly.pdbx_seq_one_letter_code
_entity_poly.pdbx_strand_id
1 'polypeptide(L)'
;AGAGAGDDYGIGKVGSTMGIGEGGFTPRGMTTYKKVLEDMTVRITRKLSRKKRGNVLLIWIMDSSLSMKDDQEEIKKRLWEMDTKFRALTNGGRLYQAVVYFSDQPRLWLEPTNDVEMVMKAVDSIELSPPGTPENVMAALMFVASRKEFSSVKAKKVAVLVDDDNSYDTGKLEDALAALKKKRISLYVINRECPFQRAVFYERFTYVDEKGLKYTGTGRVFRGPETAYPEVTSVVWGGFIDRTRIMSGFGIYDVSRIAFHTGGAYYILGEAKADYDWKLMEAYAPELVSRDAYKKRTAKNPYKETLEYVSRKWNTGCPHGNHYPWPELAREEKRCRAKLEQADDLIQLMRREAIMSHKALAKLKKMRRWPANADLT
;
A
#
# COMPACT_ATOMS: atom_id res chain seq x y z
N ALA A 1 43.17 11.76 29.92
CA ALA A 1 42.16 12.53 29.17
C ALA A 1 41.99 11.88 27.80
N GLY A 2 40.91 11.12 27.60
CA GLY A 2 40.64 10.40 26.36
C GLY A 2 39.15 10.38 26.12
N ALA A 3 38.70 11.10 25.10
CA ALA A 3 37.31 11.20 24.70
C ALA A 3 36.85 9.89 24.06
N GLY A 4 35.87 9.23 24.67
CA GLY A 4 35.16 8.10 24.08
C GLY A 4 34.16 8.61 23.04
N ALA A 5 34.40 8.28 21.78
CA ALA A 5 33.43 8.45 20.71
C ALA A 5 32.28 7.46 20.95
N GLY A 6 31.09 7.98 21.24
CA GLY A 6 29.87 7.19 21.37
C GLY A 6 29.46 6.59 20.04
N ASP A 7 29.19 5.30 20.06
CA ASP A 7 28.59 4.53 18.96
C ASP A 7 27.15 5.00 18.69
N ASP A 8 26.99 6.12 17.98
CA ASP A 8 25.70 6.64 17.54
C ASP A 8 25.27 5.97 16.22
N TYR A 9 25.16 4.65 16.24
CA TYR A 9 24.25 3.97 15.33
C TYR A 9 22.85 4.21 15.86
N GLY A 10 22.18 5.25 15.35
CA GLY A 10 20.80 5.65 15.67
C GLY A 10 19.76 4.55 15.40
N ILE A 11 19.86 3.46 16.14
CA ILE A 11 18.89 2.41 16.28
C ILE A 11 17.90 2.95 17.29
N GLY A 12 16.84 3.59 16.80
CA GLY A 12 15.70 3.91 17.63
C GLY A 12 15.30 2.65 18.39
N LYS A 13 15.20 2.75 19.73
CA LYS A 13 14.62 1.69 20.57
C LYS A 13 13.23 1.38 20.00
N VAL A 14 13.11 0.34 19.17
CA VAL A 14 11.80 0.04 18.62
C VAL A 14 10.93 -0.69 19.64
N GLY A 15 11.33 -0.98 20.89
CA GLY A 15 10.45 -1.49 21.98
C GLY A 15 9.49 -2.65 21.64
N SER A 16 8.98 -3.39 22.61
CA SER A 16 7.92 -4.38 22.37
C SER A 16 6.53 -3.71 22.37
N THR A 17 6.48 -2.50 21.83
CA THR A 17 5.28 -1.66 21.66
C THR A 17 5.55 -0.78 20.44
N MET A 18 5.00 -1.17 19.28
CA MET A 18 4.92 -0.28 18.12
C MET A 18 4.30 1.06 18.58
N GLY A 19 5.13 2.10 18.66
CA GLY A 19 4.81 3.34 19.33
C GLY A 19 3.84 4.22 18.54
N ILE A 20 2.67 4.43 19.14
CA ILE A 20 1.86 5.66 19.10
C ILE A 20 1.42 6.14 17.70
N GLY A 21 0.93 5.19 16.90
CA GLY A 21 -0.44 5.25 16.41
C GLY A 21 -1.11 3.98 16.91
N GLU A 22 -2.25 4.04 17.61
CA GLU A 22 -2.90 2.84 18.15
C GLU A 22 -3.50 1.92 17.08
N GLY A 23 -3.20 2.18 15.82
CA GLY A 23 -3.42 1.25 14.73
C GLY A 23 -2.36 0.17 14.77
N GLY A 24 -2.65 -0.95 15.44
CA GLY A 24 -1.91 -2.17 15.21
C GLY A 24 -2.00 -2.50 13.72
N PHE A 25 -0.86 -2.52 13.04
CA PHE A 25 -0.72 -3.16 11.73
C PHE A 25 -0.91 -4.65 12.01
N THR A 26 -2.11 -5.18 11.77
CA THR A 26 -2.36 -6.61 11.80
C THR A 26 -1.99 -7.14 10.41
N PRO A 27 -0.84 -7.79 10.24
CA PRO A 27 -0.46 -8.37 8.95
C PRO A 27 -1.36 -9.57 8.59
N ARG A 28 -2.16 -10.05 9.55
CA ARG A 28 -3.21 -11.04 9.29
C ARG A 28 -4.28 -10.38 8.43
N GLY A 29 -4.23 -10.67 7.13
CA GLY A 29 -5.27 -10.27 6.19
C GLY A 29 -6.65 -10.57 6.77
N MET A 30 -7.52 -9.57 6.74
CA MET A 30 -8.90 -9.80 7.13
C MET A 30 -9.60 -10.38 5.91
N THR A 31 -9.92 -11.67 6.01
CA THR A 31 -10.40 -12.45 4.87
C THR A 31 -11.71 -11.95 4.27
N THR A 32 -12.48 -11.13 4.99
CA THR A 32 -13.79 -10.64 4.54
C THR A 32 -14.05 -9.19 4.93
N TYR A 33 -14.83 -8.50 4.10
CA TYR A 33 -15.37 -7.17 4.39
C TYR A 33 -16.09 -7.08 5.74
N LYS A 34 -16.77 -8.16 6.16
CA LYS A 34 -17.44 -8.20 7.46
C LYS A 34 -16.45 -7.96 8.60
N LYS A 35 -15.35 -8.74 8.64
CA LYS A 35 -14.33 -8.61 9.69
C LYS A 35 -13.66 -7.23 9.66
N VAL A 36 -13.37 -6.73 8.46
CA VAL A 36 -12.80 -5.38 8.26
C VAL A 36 -13.68 -4.31 8.88
N LEU A 37 -14.97 -4.29 8.53
CA LEU A 37 -15.89 -3.26 9.02
C LEU A 37 -16.18 -3.41 10.51
N GLU A 38 -16.23 -4.63 11.04
CA GLU A 38 -16.37 -4.89 12.47
C GLU A 38 -15.18 -4.34 13.28
N ASP A 39 -13.94 -4.67 12.88
CA ASP A 39 -12.73 -4.18 13.55
C ASP A 39 -12.59 -2.67 13.40
N MET A 40 -12.85 -2.14 12.20
CA MET A 40 -12.87 -0.70 11.96
C MET A 40 -13.85 0.01 12.88
N THR A 41 -15.07 -0.52 13.04
CA THR A 41 -16.09 0.05 13.95
C THR A 41 -15.56 0.13 15.37
N VAL A 42 -14.91 -0.93 15.87
CA VAL A 42 -14.27 -0.93 17.20
C VAL A 42 -13.15 0.10 17.27
N ARG A 43 -12.30 0.23 16.25
CA ARG A 43 -11.18 1.18 16.25
C ARG A 43 -11.62 2.65 16.17
N ILE A 44 -12.63 2.96 15.36
CA ILE A 44 -13.12 4.34 15.24
C ILE A 44 -13.84 4.79 16.51
N THR A 45 -14.45 3.86 17.24
CA THR A 45 -15.13 4.12 18.53
C THR A 45 -14.18 4.21 19.72
N ARG A 46 -12.99 3.61 19.64
CA ARG A 46 -11.94 3.78 20.65
C ARG A 46 -11.55 5.25 20.83
N LYS A 47 -11.37 5.63 22.10
CA LYS A 47 -10.93 6.96 22.55
C LYS A 47 -11.77 8.12 22.01
N LEU A 48 -13.08 7.91 21.82
CA LEU A 48 -13.97 9.03 21.54
C LEU A 48 -14.03 9.96 22.76
N SER A 49 -13.50 11.16 22.58
CA SER A 49 -13.50 12.17 23.63
C SER A 49 -14.92 12.68 23.92
N ARG A 50 -15.23 12.97 25.19
CA ARG A 50 -16.47 13.67 25.59
C ARG A 50 -16.70 14.98 24.80
N LYS A 51 -15.62 15.69 24.42
CA LYS A 51 -15.66 16.94 23.61
C LYS A 51 -16.33 16.77 22.24
N LYS A 52 -16.34 15.56 21.68
CA LYS A 52 -16.95 15.26 20.37
C LYS A 52 -18.29 14.55 20.48
N ARG A 53 -18.85 14.42 21.69
CA ARG A 53 -20.13 13.75 21.98
C ARG A 53 -20.25 12.34 21.36
N GLY A 54 -19.13 11.63 21.20
CA GLY A 54 -19.13 10.33 20.54
C GLY A 54 -19.29 10.37 19.02
N ASN A 55 -19.32 11.54 18.38
CA ASN A 55 -19.55 11.66 16.94
C ASN A 55 -18.30 11.35 16.12
N VAL A 56 -18.49 10.59 15.04
CA VAL A 56 -17.49 10.30 14.01
C VAL A 56 -18.01 10.76 12.66
N LEU A 57 -17.13 11.35 11.86
CA LEU A 57 -17.32 11.56 10.43
C LEU A 57 -16.43 10.55 9.71
N LEU A 58 -17.07 9.58 9.06
CA LEU A 58 -16.45 8.59 8.19
C LEU A 58 -16.55 9.07 6.74
N ILE A 59 -15.42 9.22 6.06
CA ILE A 59 -15.34 9.72 4.69
C ILE A 59 -14.88 8.56 3.84
N TRP A 60 -15.81 7.94 3.11
CA TRP A 60 -15.51 6.91 2.13
C TRP A 60 -14.84 7.54 0.92
N ILE A 61 -13.67 7.05 0.55
CA ILE A 61 -12.91 7.45 -0.63
C ILE A 61 -12.84 6.20 -1.50
N MET A 62 -13.71 6.11 -2.50
CA MET A 62 -13.90 4.90 -3.30
C MET A 62 -13.33 5.08 -4.69
N ASP A 63 -12.50 4.15 -5.14
CA ASP A 63 -12.11 4.07 -6.53
C ASP A 63 -13.36 3.75 -7.40
N SER A 64 -13.51 4.50 -8.50
CA SER A 64 -14.60 4.39 -9.48
C SER A 64 -14.32 3.41 -10.63
N SER A 65 -13.20 2.69 -10.59
CA SER A 65 -12.88 1.68 -11.61
C SER A 65 -13.91 0.53 -11.63
N LEU A 66 -13.96 -0.18 -12.77
CA LEU A 66 -14.88 -1.30 -12.96
C LEU A 66 -14.57 -2.49 -12.01
N SER A 67 -13.29 -2.72 -11.67
CA SER A 67 -12.87 -3.79 -10.75
C SER A 67 -13.46 -3.61 -9.34
N MET A 68 -13.85 -2.39 -8.98
CA MET A 68 -14.31 -2.07 -7.63
C MET A 68 -15.81 -2.29 -7.41
N LYS A 69 -16.61 -2.67 -8.42
CA LYS A 69 -18.06 -2.79 -8.24
C LYS A 69 -18.47 -3.84 -7.23
N ASP A 70 -17.84 -5.01 -7.26
CA ASP A 70 -18.13 -6.08 -6.30
C ASP A 70 -17.74 -5.67 -4.87
N ASP A 71 -16.61 -4.97 -4.74
CA ASP A 71 -16.09 -4.46 -3.48
C ASP A 71 -16.99 -3.36 -2.88
N GLN A 72 -17.48 -2.43 -3.72
CA GLN A 72 -18.45 -1.40 -3.34
C GLN A 72 -19.78 -2.03 -2.88
N GLU A 73 -20.27 -3.03 -3.60
CA GLU A 73 -21.49 -3.78 -3.26
C GLU A 73 -21.36 -4.51 -1.91
N GLU A 74 -20.22 -5.17 -1.67
CA GLU A 74 -19.97 -5.85 -0.41
C GLU A 74 -19.88 -4.87 0.77
N ILE A 75 -19.29 -3.68 0.60
CA ILE A 75 -19.31 -2.64 1.64
C ILE A 75 -20.75 -2.18 1.89
N LYS A 76 -21.50 -1.87 0.83
CA LYS A 76 -22.90 -1.38 0.91
C LYS A 76 -23.77 -2.30 1.76
N LYS A 77 -23.72 -3.62 1.52
CA LYS A 77 -24.49 -4.63 2.27
C LYS A 77 -24.28 -4.60 3.78
N ARG A 78 -23.18 -4.01 4.25
CA ARG A 78 -22.75 -4.04 5.66
C ARG A 78 -22.83 -2.69 6.36
N LEU A 79 -23.17 -1.61 5.65
CA LEU A 79 -23.24 -0.27 6.23
C LEU A 79 -24.27 -0.17 7.37
N TRP A 80 -25.41 -0.83 7.24
CA TRP A 80 -26.44 -0.88 8.30
C TRP A 80 -25.94 -1.55 9.58
N GLU A 81 -25.25 -2.70 9.46
CA GLU A 81 -24.67 -3.42 10.60
C GLU A 81 -23.60 -2.57 11.28
N MET A 82 -22.75 -1.92 10.48
CA MET A 82 -21.71 -1.00 10.95
C MET A 82 -22.29 0.19 11.73
N ASP A 83 -23.32 0.86 11.20
CA ASP A 83 -23.98 2.01 11.85
C ASP A 83 -24.68 1.60 13.15
N THR A 84 -25.41 0.48 13.13
CA THR A 84 -26.10 -0.07 14.31
C THR A 84 -25.10 -0.39 15.42
N LYS A 85 -24.01 -1.09 15.09
CA LYS A 85 -22.96 -1.45 16.04
C LYS A 85 -22.24 -0.21 16.57
N PHE A 86 -21.99 0.78 15.72
CA PHE A 86 -21.41 2.06 16.14
C PHE A 86 -22.28 2.77 17.18
N ARG A 87 -23.59 2.88 16.96
CA ARG A 87 -24.51 3.54 17.89
C ARG A 87 -24.57 2.82 19.23
N ALA A 88 -24.56 1.49 19.22
CA ALA A 88 -24.50 0.67 20.43
C ALA A 88 -23.21 0.92 21.22
N LEU A 89 -22.05 0.93 20.57
CA LEU A 89 -20.75 1.13 21.22
C LEU A 89 -20.52 2.56 21.75
N THR A 90 -21.16 3.55 21.13
CA THR A 90 -21.00 4.97 21.49
C THR A 90 -22.08 5.50 22.42
N ASN A 91 -23.03 4.66 22.82
CA ASN A 91 -24.19 5.04 23.63
C ASN A 91 -24.95 6.25 23.04
N GLY A 92 -25.27 6.17 21.74
CA GLY A 92 -26.04 7.20 21.03
C GLY A 92 -25.23 8.29 20.32
N GLY A 93 -23.93 8.08 20.11
CA GLY A 93 -23.12 8.93 19.23
C GLY A 93 -23.61 8.87 17.78
N ARG A 94 -23.37 9.95 17.01
CA ARG A 94 -23.76 10.00 15.59
C ARG A 94 -22.60 9.60 14.69
N LEU A 95 -22.84 8.64 13.81
CA LEU A 95 -21.95 8.34 12.69
C LEU A 95 -22.42 9.16 11.49
N TYR A 96 -21.67 10.21 11.19
CA TYR A 96 -21.78 10.92 9.92
C TYR A 96 -20.95 10.17 8.88
N GLN A 97 -21.48 10.05 7.68
CA GLN A 97 -20.85 9.39 6.55
C GLN A 97 -20.89 10.32 5.34
N ALA A 98 -19.80 10.36 4.59
CA ALA A 98 -19.69 11.07 3.32
C ALA A 98 -19.07 10.14 2.28
N VAL A 99 -19.38 10.36 1.00
CA VAL A 99 -18.83 9.59 -0.11
C VAL A 99 -18.08 10.53 -1.04
N VAL A 100 -16.81 10.22 -1.26
CA VAL A 100 -15.96 10.77 -2.30
C VAL A 100 -15.60 9.59 -3.19
N TYR A 101 -15.76 9.74 -4.50
CA TYR A 101 -15.16 8.79 -5.44
C TYR A 101 -14.07 9.46 -6.24
N PHE A 102 -13.16 8.68 -6.79
CA PHE A 102 -12.07 9.18 -7.62
C PHE A 102 -11.68 8.17 -8.70
N SER A 103 -11.13 8.72 -9.78
CA SER A 103 -10.21 8.04 -10.68
C SER A 103 -9.06 9.02 -10.93
N ASP A 104 -9.10 9.78 -12.02
CA ASP A 104 -8.09 10.81 -12.29
C ASP A 104 -8.31 12.08 -11.45
N GLN A 105 -9.57 12.37 -11.14
CA GLN A 105 -9.98 13.49 -10.29
C GLN A 105 -10.95 13.02 -9.18
N PRO A 106 -10.81 13.52 -7.94
CA PRO A 106 -11.75 13.25 -6.87
C PRO A 106 -13.00 14.13 -6.96
N ARG A 107 -14.15 13.56 -6.61
CA ARG A 107 -15.44 14.26 -6.55
C ARG A 107 -16.15 13.97 -5.24
N LEU A 108 -16.71 15.02 -4.62
CA LEU A 108 -17.62 14.85 -3.49
C LEU A 108 -18.96 14.39 -4.04
N TRP A 109 -19.37 13.18 -3.69
CA TRP A 109 -20.60 12.57 -4.18
C TRP A 109 -21.74 12.66 -3.19
N LEU A 110 -21.43 12.50 -1.90
CA LEU A 110 -22.38 12.67 -0.81
C LEU A 110 -21.77 13.51 0.30
N GLU A 111 -22.44 14.62 0.62
CA GLU A 111 -22.11 15.43 1.78
C GLU A 111 -22.33 14.66 3.10
N PRO A 112 -21.65 15.03 4.19
CA PRO A 112 -21.82 14.36 5.49
C PRO A 112 -23.28 14.23 5.94
N THR A 113 -23.78 13.00 6.03
CA THR A 113 -25.12 12.66 6.51
C THR A 113 -25.08 11.53 7.53
N ASN A 114 -26.08 11.43 8.40
CA ASN A 114 -26.26 10.29 9.31
C ASN A 114 -27.39 9.35 8.85
N ASP A 115 -27.88 9.54 7.63
CA ASP A 115 -28.82 8.66 6.93
C ASP A 115 -28.02 7.60 6.15
N VAL A 116 -28.03 6.37 6.66
CA VAL A 116 -27.29 5.26 6.04
C VAL A 116 -27.89 4.82 4.70
N GLU A 117 -29.19 5.02 4.48
CA GLU A 117 -29.82 4.70 3.19
C GLU A 117 -29.35 5.65 2.10
N MET A 118 -29.19 6.94 2.41
CA MET A 118 -28.56 7.90 1.49
C MET A 118 -27.13 7.49 1.15
N VAL A 119 -26.36 6.99 2.12
CA VAL A 119 -25.00 6.51 1.88
C VAL A 119 -25.01 5.28 0.98
N MET A 120 -25.88 4.31 1.24
CA MET A 120 -26.00 3.11 0.41
C MET A 120 -26.38 3.45 -1.03
N LYS A 121 -27.34 4.36 -1.23
CA LYS A 121 -27.73 4.86 -2.56
C LYS A 121 -26.58 5.58 -3.25
N ALA A 122 -25.82 6.38 -2.52
CA ALA A 122 -24.66 7.09 -3.07
C ALA A 122 -23.54 6.12 -3.50
N VAL A 123 -23.26 5.07 -2.74
CA VAL A 123 -22.27 4.04 -3.13
C VAL A 123 -22.72 3.30 -4.38
N ASP A 124 -24.00 2.95 -4.47
CA ASP A 124 -24.58 2.24 -5.62
C ASP A 124 -24.47 3.07 -6.92
N SER A 125 -24.69 4.39 -6.80
CA SER A 125 -24.71 5.32 -7.93
C SER A 125 -23.35 5.87 -8.36
N ILE A 126 -22.24 5.37 -7.82
CA ILE A 126 -20.89 5.79 -8.24
C ILE A 126 -20.73 5.50 -9.75
N GLU A 127 -20.47 6.56 -10.50
CA GLU A 127 -20.19 6.51 -11.94
C GLU A 127 -18.89 5.75 -12.21
N LEU A 128 -18.91 4.85 -13.19
CA LEU A 128 -17.73 4.09 -13.57
C LEU A 128 -16.78 4.92 -14.44
N SER A 129 -15.49 4.90 -14.11
CA SER A 129 -14.48 5.46 -14.99
C SER A 129 -14.14 4.51 -16.14
N PRO A 130 -13.84 5.02 -17.35
CA PRO A 130 -13.37 4.18 -18.46
C PRO A 130 -12.12 3.37 -18.09
N PRO A 131 -11.94 2.16 -18.66
CA PRO A 131 -10.72 1.37 -18.45
C PRO A 131 -9.45 2.14 -18.84
N GLY A 132 -8.41 2.04 -17.99
CA GLY A 132 -7.12 2.71 -18.21
C GLY A 132 -7.08 4.17 -17.74
N THR A 133 -8.15 4.68 -17.11
CA THR A 133 -8.13 5.99 -16.43
C THR A 133 -7.14 5.93 -15.26
N PRO A 134 -6.20 6.89 -15.12
CA PRO A 134 -5.26 6.89 -14.00
C PRO A 134 -5.97 7.06 -12.65
N GLU A 135 -5.49 6.36 -11.62
CA GLU A 135 -6.01 6.45 -10.25
C GLU A 135 -5.13 7.35 -9.38
N ASN A 136 -5.60 8.57 -9.12
CA ASN A 136 -4.86 9.61 -8.39
C ASN A 136 -5.25 9.65 -6.91
N VAL A 137 -4.85 8.62 -6.15
CA VAL A 137 -5.15 8.48 -4.72
C VAL A 137 -4.66 9.68 -3.91
N MET A 138 -3.47 10.22 -4.18
CA MET A 138 -2.90 11.31 -3.36
C MET A 138 -3.71 12.59 -3.55
N ALA A 139 -4.14 12.88 -4.78
CA ALA A 139 -5.08 13.96 -5.07
C ALA A 139 -6.41 13.79 -4.32
N ALA A 140 -6.96 12.57 -4.25
CA ALA A 140 -8.18 12.29 -3.50
C ALA A 140 -8.01 12.56 -1.99
N LEU A 141 -6.89 12.15 -1.39
CA LEU A 141 -6.60 12.41 0.02
C LEU A 141 -6.45 13.92 0.31
N MET A 142 -5.75 14.66 -0.57
CA MET A 142 -5.63 16.12 -0.44
C MET A 142 -6.96 16.84 -0.65
N PHE A 143 -7.79 16.35 -1.57
CA PHE A 143 -9.15 16.86 -1.77
C PHE A 143 -9.95 16.74 -0.48
N VAL A 144 -9.98 15.54 0.12
CA VAL A 144 -10.64 15.29 1.42
C VAL A 144 -10.11 16.22 2.51
N ALA A 145 -8.79 16.43 2.60
CA ALA A 145 -8.21 17.32 3.59
C ALA A 145 -8.64 18.80 3.40
N SER A 146 -8.91 19.23 2.16
CA SER A 146 -9.22 20.63 1.85
C SER A 146 -10.72 20.98 1.97
N ARG A 147 -11.62 20.00 1.92
CA ARG A 147 -13.08 20.21 1.94
C ARG A 147 -13.59 20.92 3.20
N LYS A 148 -14.38 21.97 2.99
CA LYS A 148 -15.01 22.75 4.07
C LYS A 148 -16.12 21.94 4.75
N GLU A 149 -16.87 21.18 3.97
CA GLU A 149 -17.97 20.29 4.36
C GLU A 149 -17.52 19.30 5.43
N PHE A 150 -16.29 18.78 5.31
CA PHE A 150 -15.75 17.88 6.33
C PHE A 150 -15.25 18.66 7.53
N SER A 151 -14.55 19.78 7.30
CA SER A 151 -13.97 20.59 8.37
C SER A 151 -15.02 21.13 9.35
N SER A 152 -16.21 21.49 8.86
CA SER A 152 -17.33 22.05 9.63
C SER A 152 -18.00 21.03 10.56
N VAL A 153 -17.89 19.73 10.26
CA VAL A 153 -18.44 18.68 11.11
C VAL A 153 -17.63 18.55 12.40
N LYS A 154 -18.30 18.80 13.54
CA LYS A 154 -17.76 18.65 14.89
C LYS A 154 -17.69 17.17 15.32
N ALA A 155 -16.82 16.40 14.67
CA ALA A 155 -16.64 14.97 14.89
C ALA A 155 -15.17 14.52 14.81
N LYS A 156 -14.88 13.26 15.19
CA LYS A 156 -13.59 12.60 14.88
C LYS A 156 -13.63 12.26 13.40
N LYS A 157 -12.62 12.67 12.64
CA LYS A 157 -12.59 12.53 11.19
C LYS A 157 -11.77 11.32 10.82
N VAL A 158 -12.37 10.41 10.06
CA VAL A 158 -11.77 9.17 9.61
C VAL A 158 -12.01 9.08 8.11
N ALA A 159 -10.95 9.01 7.32
CA ALA A 159 -11.04 8.69 5.91
C ALA A 159 -10.87 7.17 5.73
N VAL A 160 -11.64 6.57 4.83
CA VAL A 160 -11.55 5.16 4.46
C VAL A 160 -11.30 5.08 2.96
N LEU A 161 -10.07 4.78 2.56
CA LEU A 161 -9.72 4.51 1.18
C LEU A 161 -10.11 3.07 0.83
N VAL A 162 -10.87 2.90 -0.24
CA VAL A 162 -11.27 1.62 -0.80
C VAL A 162 -10.81 1.58 -2.25
N ASP A 163 -9.84 0.72 -2.51
CA ASP A 163 -9.06 0.70 -3.75
C ASP A 163 -8.46 -0.70 -3.93
N ASP A 164 -8.09 -1.09 -5.15
CA ASP A 164 -7.42 -2.35 -5.43
C ASP A 164 -6.09 -2.21 -6.16
N ASP A 165 -5.61 -0.99 -6.45
CA ASP A 165 -4.27 -0.76 -7.03
C ASP A 165 -3.43 0.28 -6.25
N ASN A 166 -2.25 0.62 -6.77
CA ASN A 166 -1.46 1.75 -6.30
C ASN A 166 -1.76 3.02 -7.10
N SER A 167 -1.48 4.14 -6.45
CA SER A 167 -1.58 5.49 -6.98
C SER A 167 -0.67 5.75 -8.18
N TYR A 168 -1.17 6.51 -9.17
CA TYR A 168 -0.36 7.08 -10.26
C TYR A 168 0.37 8.37 -9.84
N ASP A 169 -0.04 8.99 -8.73
CA ASP A 169 0.48 10.27 -8.24
C ASP A 169 1.30 10.15 -6.94
N THR A 170 2.02 9.02 -6.77
CA THR A 170 2.88 8.72 -5.61
C THR A 170 3.90 9.81 -5.26
N GLY A 171 4.29 10.66 -6.22
CA GLY A 171 5.14 11.83 -6.01
C GLY A 171 4.55 12.85 -5.02
N LYS A 172 3.22 12.82 -4.78
CA LYS A 172 2.50 13.73 -3.87
C LYS A 172 2.23 13.12 -2.49
N LEU A 173 2.85 11.97 -2.17
CA LEU A 173 2.61 11.25 -0.91
C LEU A 173 2.81 12.12 0.33
N GLU A 174 3.95 12.83 0.42
CA GLU A 174 4.28 13.59 1.61
C GLU A 174 3.35 14.81 1.79
N ASP A 175 2.87 15.39 0.68
CA ASP A 175 1.87 16.46 0.69
C ASP A 175 0.51 15.96 1.19
N ALA A 176 0.06 14.80 0.69
CA ALA A 176 -1.17 14.16 1.14
C ALA A 176 -1.10 13.79 2.64
N LEU A 177 0.02 13.22 3.09
CA LEU A 177 0.26 12.92 4.51
C LEU A 177 0.21 14.20 5.36
N ALA A 178 0.92 15.26 4.95
CA ALA A 178 0.94 16.53 5.67
C ALA A 178 -0.47 17.15 5.75
N ALA A 179 -1.24 17.09 4.66
CA ALA A 179 -2.60 17.61 4.59
C ALA A 179 -3.55 16.90 5.57
N LEU A 180 -3.54 15.56 5.60
CA LEU A 180 -4.36 14.77 6.53
C LEU A 180 -3.95 15.01 7.99
N LYS A 181 -2.65 15.04 8.30
CA LYS A 181 -2.15 15.34 9.65
C LYS A 181 -2.57 16.73 10.12
N LYS A 182 -2.43 17.75 9.27
CA LYS A 182 -2.85 19.13 9.56
C LYS A 182 -4.34 19.20 9.91
N LYS A 183 -5.17 18.36 9.27
CA LYS A 183 -6.61 18.31 9.47
C LYS A 183 -7.07 17.29 10.53
N ARG A 184 -6.13 16.56 11.13
CA ARG A 184 -6.38 15.49 12.12
C ARG A 184 -7.37 14.45 11.60
N ILE A 185 -7.17 14.04 10.35
CA ILE A 185 -7.93 12.97 9.70
C ILE A 185 -7.07 11.70 9.74
N SER A 186 -7.60 10.63 10.34
CA SER A 186 -6.95 9.31 10.31
C SER A 186 -7.35 8.56 9.04
N LEU A 187 -6.39 7.94 8.36
CA LEU A 187 -6.64 7.18 7.14
C LEU A 187 -6.68 5.67 7.44
N TYR A 188 -7.80 5.05 7.14
CA TYR A 188 -7.97 3.61 7.07
C TYR A 188 -7.95 3.22 5.60
N VAL A 189 -7.28 2.14 5.26
CA VAL A 189 -7.12 1.66 3.89
C VAL A 189 -7.67 0.25 3.82
N ILE A 190 -8.53 0.01 2.85
CA ILE A 190 -9.08 -1.28 2.49
C ILE A 190 -8.59 -1.54 1.07
N ASN A 191 -7.56 -2.38 0.94
CA ASN A 191 -6.92 -2.62 -0.35
C ASN A 191 -6.33 -4.05 -0.36
N ARG A 192 -5.80 -4.49 -1.49
CA ARG A 192 -5.19 -5.80 -1.71
C ARG A 192 -3.80 -5.88 -1.09
N GLU A 193 -3.28 -7.09 -1.07
CA GLU A 193 -1.90 -7.37 -0.70
C GLU A 193 -0.96 -6.92 -1.81
N CYS A 194 0.18 -6.34 -1.46
CA CYS A 194 1.18 -5.96 -2.46
C CYS A 194 2.15 -7.12 -2.75
N PRO A 195 2.68 -7.22 -3.99
CA PRO A 195 3.68 -8.22 -4.33
C PRO A 195 4.99 -7.88 -3.61
N PHE A 196 5.70 -8.92 -3.16
CA PHE A 196 6.96 -8.77 -2.43
C PHE A 196 8.00 -8.07 -3.31
N GLN A 197 8.49 -6.92 -2.83
CA GLN A 197 9.63 -6.20 -3.40
C GLN A 197 9.44 -5.72 -4.84
N ARG A 198 8.19 -5.66 -5.33
CA ARG A 198 7.85 -5.31 -6.71
C ARG A 198 6.76 -4.25 -6.79
N ALA A 199 6.86 -3.40 -7.80
CA ALA A 199 5.82 -2.40 -8.08
C ALA A 199 4.69 -2.96 -8.95
N VAL A 200 4.97 -4.02 -9.71
CA VAL A 200 4.08 -4.54 -10.76
C VAL A 200 3.88 -6.03 -10.57
N PHE A 201 2.66 -6.48 -10.79
CA PHE A 201 2.27 -7.87 -10.83
C PHE A 201 1.34 -8.16 -12.02
N TYR A 202 1.14 -9.43 -12.33
CA TYR A 202 0.30 -9.87 -13.44
C TYR A 202 -0.86 -10.73 -12.93
N GLU A 203 -2.08 -10.24 -13.14
CA GLU A 203 -3.29 -10.94 -12.73
C GLU A 203 -4.05 -11.46 -13.94
N ARG A 204 -4.63 -12.65 -13.78
CA ARG A 204 -5.58 -13.15 -14.76
C ARG A 204 -6.90 -12.43 -14.54
N PHE A 205 -7.40 -11.77 -15.57
CA PHE A 205 -8.71 -11.15 -15.53
C PHE A 205 -9.64 -11.85 -16.50
N THR A 206 -10.93 -11.75 -16.19
CA THR A 206 -12.03 -12.16 -17.06
C THR A 206 -12.92 -10.95 -17.23
N TYR A 207 -13.11 -10.51 -18.46
CA TYR A 207 -13.99 -9.40 -18.81
C TYR A 207 -15.13 -9.93 -19.70
N VAL A 208 -16.36 -9.50 -19.45
CA VAL A 208 -17.50 -9.79 -20.31
C VAL A 208 -17.93 -8.46 -20.92
N ASP A 209 -17.91 -8.35 -22.24
CA ASP A 209 -18.34 -7.13 -22.92
C ASP A 209 -19.86 -6.95 -22.91
N GLU A 210 -20.34 -5.79 -23.37
CA GLU A 210 -21.77 -5.46 -23.47
C GLU A 210 -22.57 -6.47 -24.32
N LYS A 211 -21.89 -7.24 -25.19
CA LYS A 211 -22.49 -8.26 -26.05
C LYS A 211 -22.48 -9.65 -25.41
N GLY A 212 -21.98 -9.76 -24.17
CA GLY A 212 -21.88 -11.03 -23.44
C GLY A 212 -20.67 -11.88 -23.83
N LEU A 213 -19.73 -11.36 -24.63
CA LEU A 213 -18.52 -12.10 -24.99
C LEU A 213 -17.51 -12.07 -23.85
N LYS A 214 -17.07 -13.26 -23.44
CA LYS A 214 -16.10 -13.45 -22.35
C LYS A 214 -14.67 -13.44 -22.90
N TYR A 215 -13.88 -12.49 -22.47
CA TYR A 215 -12.45 -12.39 -22.71
C TYR A 215 -11.70 -12.79 -21.46
N THR A 216 -10.67 -13.63 -21.61
CA THR A 216 -9.73 -13.94 -20.53
C THR A 216 -8.35 -13.50 -20.94
N GLY A 217 -7.63 -12.85 -20.03
CA GLY A 217 -6.33 -12.27 -20.31
C GLY A 217 -5.47 -12.20 -19.06
N THR A 218 -4.21 -11.81 -19.24
CA THR A 218 -3.32 -11.46 -18.13
C THR A 218 -3.02 -9.97 -18.21
N GLY A 219 -3.46 -9.23 -17.21
CA GLY A 219 -3.34 -7.79 -17.11
C GLY A 219 -2.19 -7.41 -16.19
N ARG A 220 -1.54 -6.29 -16.50
CA ARG A 220 -0.56 -5.67 -15.62
C ARG A 220 -1.29 -4.86 -14.54
N VAL A 221 -0.96 -5.09 -13.28
CA VAL A 221 -1.53 -4.39 -12.12
C VAL A 221 -0.39 -3.76 -11.31
N PHE A 222 -0.58 -2.56 -10.78
CA PHE A 222 0.47 -1.74 -10.15
C PHE A 222 0.51 -1.82 -8.62
N ARG A 223 0.35 -3.00 -8.01
CA ARG A 223 0.09 -3.13 -6.57
C ARG A 223 1.26 -2.94 -5.59
N GLY A 224 2.31 -2.14 -5.80
CA GLY A 224 3.40 -2.12 -4.81
C GLY A 224 4.52 -1.11 -5.00
N PRO A 225 5.67 -1.30 -4.30
CA PRO A 225 5.99 -2.37 -3.34
C PRO A 225 5.55 -2.08 -1.89
N GLU A 226 5.85 -2.98 -0.95
CA GLU A 226 5.63 -2.83 0.50
C GLU A 226 6.65 -1.93 1.20
N THR A 227 7.77 -1.65 0.53
CA THR A 227 8.89 -0.83 1.03
C THR A 227 9.05 0.47 0.23
N ALA A 228 9.75 1.46 0.78
CA ALA A 228 10.00 2.72 0.08
C ALA A 228 10.84 2.53 -1.21
N TYR A 229 11.77 1.59 -1.16
CA TYR A 229 12.66 1.15 -2.22
C TYR A 229 12.93 -0.36 -2.08
N PRO A 230 13.19 -1.09 -3.19
CA PRO A 230 13.51 -2.50 -3.14
C PRO A 230 14.74 -2.80 -2.24
N GLU A 231 14.56 -3.71 -1.30
CA GLU A 231 15.55 -4.29 -0.39
C GLU A 231 16.19 -5.59 -0.93
N VAL A 232 15.56 -6.23 -1.92
CA VAL A 232 16.05 -7.46 -2.57
C VAL A 232 16.15 -7.27 -4.09
N THR A 233 17.15 -7.91 -4.71
CA THR A 233 17.31 -7.92 -6.17
C THR A 233 16.20 -8.72 -6.84
N SER A 234 15.43 -8.08 -7.72
CA SER A 234 14.40 -8.70 -8.55
C SER A 234 14.93 -9.18 -9.91
N VAL A 235 16.21 -9.54 -10.00
CA VAL A 235 16.81 -10.04 -11.26
C VAL A 235 16.18 -11.38 -11.61
N VAL A 236 15.35 -11.41 -12.65
CA VAL A 236 14.75 -12.63 -13.18
C VAL A 236 15.61 -13.11 -14.34
N TRP A 237 16.16 -14.31 -14.24
CA TRP A 237 16.92 -14.93 -15.34
C TRP A 237 16.13 -16.13 -15.89
N GLY A 238 15.78 -16.12 -17.18
CA GLY A 238 15.03 -17.18 -17.85
C GLY A 238 13.50 -17.10 -17.72
N GLY A 239 12.78 -17.99 -18.41
CA GLY A 239 11.31 -18.09 -18.50
C GLY A 239 10.57 -18.46 -17.20
N PHE A 240 11.14 -18.15 -16.03
CA PHE A 240 10.52 -18.35 -14.70
C PHE A 240 9.41 -17.34 -14.39
N ILE A 241 8.63 -16.97 -15.41
CA ILE A 241 7.58 -15.95 -15.36
C ILE A 241 6.45 -16.39 -14.40
N ASP A 242 6.26 -17.70 -14.22
CA ASP A 242 5.13 -18.25 -13.45
C ASP A 242 5.35 -18.33 -11.92
N ARG A 243 6.58 -18.14 -11.42
CA ARG A 243 6.86 -18.15 -9.97
C ARG A 243 6.77 -16.77 -9.29
N THR A 244 6.30 -15.75 -10.01
CA THR A 244 6.39 -14.34 -9.63
C THR A 244 5.27 -13.84 -8.70
N ARG A 245 4.44 -14.76 -8.17
CA ARG A 245 3.30 -14.45 -7.28
C ARG A 245 3.65 -14.43 -5.80
N ILE A 246 4.89 -14.10 -5.44
CA ILE A 246 5.26 -13.99 -4.03
C ILE A 246 4.60 -12.72 -3.51
N MET A 247 3.57 -12.90 -2.70
CA MET A 247 2.93 -11.81 -2.00
C MET A 247 3.75 -11.44 -0.75
N SER A 248 3.67 -10.19 -0.32
CA SER A 248 4.56 -9.67 0.71
C SER A 248 4.10 -9.92 2.14
N GLY A 249 2.82 -10.24 2.38
CA GLY A 249 2.17 -10.18 3.69
C GLY A 249 1.86 -8.76 4.17
N PHE A 250 2.14 -7.74 3.35
CA PHE A 250 2.01 -6.33 3.69
C PHE A 250 1.18 -5.56 2.65
N GLY A 251 0.78 -4.35 3.02
CA GLY A 251 0.09 -3.41 2.14
C GLY A 251 1.06 -2.57 1.31
N ILE A 252 0.51 -1.88 0.31
CA ILE A 252 1.24 -0.96 -0.56
C ILE A 252 1.91 0.14 0.27
N TYR A 253 3.22 0.37 0.10
CA TYR A 253 4.01 1.30 0.91
C TYR A 253 3.38 2.68 1.01
N ASP A 254 2.92 3.23 -0.13
CA ASP A 254 2.49 4.61 -0.24
C ASP A 254 1.33 4.92 0.72
N VAL A 255 0.26 4.16 0.60
CA VAL A 255 -0.94 4.29 1.43
C VAL A 255 -0.76 3.69 2.84
N SER A 256 0.08 2.66 2.99
CA SER A 256 0.43 2.09 4.31
C SER A 256 1.14 3.11 5.19
N ARG A 257 2.09 3.86 4.61
CA ARG A 257 2.80 4.95 5.29
C ARG A 257 1.82 6.03 5.76
N ILE A 258 0.90 6.45 4.90
CA ILE A 258 -0.08 7.48 5.27
C ILE A 258 -1.00 6.98 6.39
N ALA A 259 -1.53 5.76 6.26
CA ALA A 259 -2.38 5.15 7.28
C ALA A 259 -1.68 5.08 8.64
N PHE A 260 -0.43 4.61 8.67
CA PHE A 260 0.38 4.52 9.88
C PHE A 260 0.60 5.89 10.53
N HIS A 261 1.07 6.88 9.77
CA HIS A 261 1.42 8.21 10.32
C HIS A 261 0.22 9.12 10.63
N THR A 262 -0.98 8.75 10.18
CA THR A 262 -2.24 9.42 10.53
C THR A 262 -3.01 8.71 11.65
N GLY A 263 -2.47 7.59 12.17
CA GLY A 263 -3.07 6.81 13.25
C GLY A 263 -4.29 5.98 12.84
N GLY A 264 -4.37 5.59 11.57
CA GLY A 264 -5.37 4.65 11.08
C GLY A 264 -4.80 3.23 10.91
N ALA A 265 -5.25 2.50 9.90
CA ALA A 265 -4.90 1.10 9.68
C ALA A 265 -4.95 0.72 8.20
N TYR A 266 -4.25 -0.36 7.82
CA TYR A 266 -4.35 -0.98 6.51
C TYR A 266 -4.97 -2.37 6.66
N TYR A 267 -6.02 -2.65 5.90
CA TYR A 267 -6.68 -3.94 5.84
C TYR A 267 -6.40 -4.57 4.49
N ILE A 268 -5.74 -5.73 4.52
CA ILE A 268 -5.49 -6.56 3.34
C ILE A 268 -6.73 -7.41 3.09
N LEU A 269 -7.36 -7.21 1.93
CA LEU A 269 -8.49 -8.01 1.45
C LEU A 269 -8.03 -9.15 0.54
N GLY A 270 -8.61 -10.32 0.77
CA GLY A 270 -8.41 -11.51 -0.06
C GLY A 270 -8.22 -12.76 0.78
N GLU A 271 -8.18 -13.90 0.10
CA GLU A 271 -7.70 -15.14 0.71
C GLU A 271 -6.20 -14.99 0.94
N ALA A 272 -5.77 -14.95 2.20
CA ALA A 272 -4.38 -15.14 2.54
C ALA A 272 -3.99 -16.55 2.06
N LYS A 273 -3.53 -16.67 0.81
CA LYS A 273 -3.13 -17.95 0.23
C LYS A 273 -1.84 -18.49 0.85
N ALA A 274 -1.12 -17.63 1.57
CA ALA A 274 0.16 -17.96 2.17
C ALA A 274 0.03 -18.10 3.69
N ASP A 275 0.43 -19.26 4.20
CA ASP A 275 0.71 -19.47 5.62
C ASP A 275 2.03 -18.77 5.97
N TYR A 276 1.94 -17.48 6.33
CA TYR A 276 3.09 -16.71 6.76
C TYR A 276 3.55 -17.10 8.18
N ASP A 277 4.85 -17.29 8.37
CA ASP A 277 5.44 -17.30 9.72
C ASP A 277 5.47 -15.87 10.27
N TRP A 278 4.48 -15.53 11.08
CA TRP A 278 4.32 -14.18 11.60
C TRP A 278 5.48 -13.70 12.48
N LYS A 279 6.25 -14.60 13.12
CA LYS A 279 7.44 -14.17 13.86
C LYS A 279 8.52 -13.67 12.91
N LEU A 280 8.69 -14.35 11.77
CA LEU A 280 9.59 -13.93 10.71
C LEU A 280 9.10 -12.66 10.03
N MET A 281 7.80 -12.56 9.75
CA MET A 281 7.21 -11.36 9.13
C MET A 281 7.34 -10.14 10.04
N GLU A 282 7.15 -10.28 11.35
CA GLU A 282 7.34 -9.17 12.30
C GLU A 282 8.80 -8.71 12.33
N ALA A 283 9.75 -9.66 12.23
CA ALA A 283 11.16 -9.30 12.09
C ALA A 283 11.44 -8.55 10.78
N TYR A 284 10.76 -8.90 9.68
CA TYR A 284 10.93 -8.25 8.38
C TYR A 284 10.27 -6.86 8.27
N ALA A 285 9.16 -6.65 8.97
CA ALA A 285 8.20 -5.54 8.82
C ALA A 285 8.75 -4.27 8.12
N PRO A 286 8.07 -3.78 7.06
CA PRO A 286 8.59 -2.71 6.22
C PRO A 286 8.76 -1.40 7.00
N GLU A 287 9.83 -0.69 6.68
CA GLU A 287 10.07 0.65 7.24
C GLU A 287 9.19 1.69 6.54
N LEU A 288 8.15 2.14 7.24
CA LEU A 288 7.25 3.21 6.77
C LEU A 288 7.82 4.61 7.04
N VAL A 289 9.12 4.83 6.80
CA VAL A 289 9.77 6.16 6.83
C VAL A 289 9.68 6.85 5.47
N SER A 290 9.99 8.15 5.34
CA SER A 290 9.92 8.81 4.03
C SER A 290 10.96 8.23 3.07
N ARG A 291 10.71 8.33 1.77
CA ARG A 291 11.68 7.91 0.75
C ARG A 291 13.04 8.59 0.94
N ASP A 292 13.07 9.87 1.29
CA ASP A 292 14.32 10.59 1.56
C ASP A 292 15.03 10.09 2.83
N ALA A 293 14.27 9.81 3.90
CA ALA A 293 14.84 9.25 5.12
C ALA A 293 15.37 7.83 4.87
N TYR A 294 14.65 7.05 4.06
CA TYR A 294 15.05 5.72 3.64
C TYR A 294 16.37 5.77 2.86
N LYS A 295 16.46 6.63 1.84
CA LYS A 295 17.69 6.87 1.06
C LYS A 295 18.88 7.29 1.91
N LYS A 296 18.68 8.22 2.84
CA LYS A 296 19.75 8.64 3.77
C LYS A 296 20.24 7.50 4.66
N ARG A 297 19.39 6.51 4.96
CA ARG A 297 19.78 5.31 5.70
C ARG A 297 20.48 4.30 4.81
N THR A 298 19.99 4.07 3.58
CA THR A 298 20.61 3.13 2.64
C THR A 298 21.99 3.59 2.19
N ALA A 299 22.21 4.90 2.00
CA ALA A 299 23.52 5.47 1.67
C ALA A 299 24.61 5.21 2.73
N LYS A 300 24.24 4.84 3.97
CA LYS A 300 25.20 4.44 5.01
C LYS A 300 25.62 2.97 4.90
N ASN A 301 25.00 2.23 3.99
CA ASN A 301 25.21 0.81 3.78
C ASN A 301 25.47 0.57 2.28
N PRO A 302 26.75 0.54 1.85
CA PRO A 302 27.12 0.37 0.44
C PRO A 302 26.45 -0.83 -0.22
N TYR A 303 26.27 -1.92 0.53
CA TYR A 303 25.58 -3.11 0.05
C TYR A 303 24.11 -2.85 -0.30
N LYS A 304 23.36 -2.14 0.55
CA LYS A 304 21.97 -1.76 0.26
C LYS A 304 21.87 -0.80 -0.91
N GLU A 305 22.81 0.14 -1.00
CA GLU A 305 22.88 1.08 -2.12
C GLU A 305 23.13 0.36 -3.45
N THR A 306 24.07 -0.60 -3.49
CA THR A 306 24.34 -1.42 -4.68
C THR A 306 23.11 -2.26 -5.05
N LEU A 307 22.41 -2.89 -4.09
CA LEU A 307 21.20 -3.67 -4.38
C LEU A 307 20.06 -2.81 -4.94
N GLU A 308 19.81 -1.65 -4.33
CA GLU A 308 18.80 -0.68 -4.82
C GLU A 308 19.17 -0.24 -6.25
N TYR A 309 20.44 0.08 -6.48
CA TYR A 309 20.96 0.48 -7.78
C TYR A 309 20.76 -0.62 -8.83
N VAL A 310 21.16 -1.86 -8.53
CA VAL A 310 21.00 -3.02 -9.41
C VAL A 310 19.53 -3.27 -9.71
N SER A 311 18.68 -3.30 -8.68
CA SER A 311 17.25 -3.54 -8.83
C SER A 311 16.59 -2.49 -9.74
N ARG A 312 16.94 -1.21 -9.56
CA ARG A 312 16.43 -0.12 -10.40
C ARG A 312 16.93 -0.23 -11.84
N LYS A 313 18.23 -0.50 -12.05
CA LYS A 313 18.84 -0.60 -13.38
C LYS A 313 18.36 -1.82 -14.14
N TRP A 314 18.13 -2.94 -13.45
CA TRP A 314 17.57 -4.15 -14.05
C TRP A 314 16.17 -3.88 -14.63
N ASN A 315 15.32 -3.22 -13.85
CA ASN A 315 13.93 -2.96 -14.20
C ASN A 315 13.73 -1.88 -15.29
N THR A 316 14.76 -1.12 -15.67
CA THR A 316 14.69 -0.19 -16.81
C THR A 316 14.88 -0.93 -18.13
N GLY A 317 13.83 -1.01 -18.97
CA GLY A 317 13.96 -1.44 -20.38
C GLY A 317 13.85 -2.93 -20.67
N CYS A 318 13.18 -3.74 -19.84
CA CYS A 318 12.80 -5.11 -20.23
C CYS A 318 11.51 -5.08 -21.08
N PRO A 319 11.54 -5.59 -22.33
CA PRO A 319 10.32 -5.90 -23.05
C PRO A 319 9.59 -7.04 -22.34
N HIS A 320 8.28 -6.92 -22.19
CA HIS A 320 7.45 -8.08 -21.88
C HIS A 320 7.49 -9.01 -23.09
N GLY A 321 7.66 -10.31 -22.83
CA GLY A 321 7.73 -11.33 -23.88
C GLY A 321 6.46 -11.34 -24.71
N ASN A 322 6.51 -10.65 -25.84
CA ASN A 322 5.55 -10.82 -26.93
C ASN A 322 6.24 -11.62 -28.03
N HIS A 323 5.48 -12.46 -28.74
CA HIS A 323 5.93 -13.05 -29.98
C HIS A 323 6.21 -11.92 -30.99
N TYR A 324 7.47 -11.72 -31.32
CA TYR A 324 7.88 -10.72 -32.30
C TYR A 324 7.83 -11.33 -33.71
N PRO A 325 7.22 -10.65 -34.70
CA PRO A 325 7.31 -11.09 -36.09
C PRO A 325 8.78 -11.00 -36.57
N TRP A 326 9.15 -11.88 -37.51
CA TRP A 326 10.50 -12.03 -38.08
C TRP A 326 11.28 -10.73 -38.41
N PRO A 327 10.65 -9.65 -38.91
CA PRO A 327 11.35 -8.38 -39.19
C PRO A 327 11.89 -7.65 -37.95
N GLU A 328 11.41 -7.99 -36.75
CA GLU A 328 11.81 -7.34 -35.51
C GLU A 328 12.92 -8.10 -34.74
N LEU A 329 13.28 -9.30 -35.19
CA LEU A 329 14.25 -10.18 -34.52
C LEU A 329 15.64 -9.57 -34.37
N ALA A 330 16.14 -8.84 -35.37
CA ALA A 330 17.45 -8.17 -35.27
C ALA A 330 17.46 -7.04 -34.23
N ARG A 331 16.34 -6.33 -34.08
CA ARG A 331 16.16 -5.29 -33.05
C ARG A 331 16.12 -5.92 -31.66
N GLU A 332 15.40 -7.03 -31.53
CA GLU A 332 15.31 -7.76 -30.26
C GLU A 332 16.61 -8.47 -29.91
N GLU A 333 17.35 -9.03 -30.87
CA GLU A 333 18.69 -9.60 -30.62
C GLU A 333 19.64 -8.53 -30.08
N LYS A 334 19.68 -7.34 -30.71
CA LYS A 334 20.49 -6.21 -30.23
C LYS A 334 20.10 -5.79 -28.82
N ARG A 335 18.80 -5.77 -28.49
CA ARG A 335 18.29 -5.48 -27.14
C ARG A 335 18.68 -6.57 -26.13
N CYS A 336 18.54 -7.84 -26.49
CA CYS A 336 18.93 -8.98 -25.67
C CYS A 336 20.43 -8.98 -25.36
N ARG A 337 21.28 -8.70 -26.36
CA ARG A 337 22.74 -8.56 -26.15
C ARG A 337 23.07 -7.43 -25.19
N ALA A 338 22.50 -6.24 -25.41
CA ALA A 338 22.68 -5.10 -24.49
C ALA A 338 22.20 -5.42 -23.06
N LYS A 339 21.13 -6.23 -22.92
CA LYS A 339 20.64 -6.69 -21.63
C LYS A 339 21.54 -7.72 -20.97
N LEU A 340 22.15 -8.63 -21.73
CA LEU A 340 23.15 -9.56 -21.23
C LEU A 340 24.39 -8.83 -20.74
N GLU A 341 24.92 -7.87 -21.51
CA GLU A 341 26.03 -7.01 -21.09
C GLU A 341 25.68 -6.25 -19.80
N GLN A 342 24.49 -5.66 -19.74
CA GLN A 342 24.00 -5.02 -18.52
C GLN A 342 23.92 -6.00 -17.34
N ALA A 343 23.48 -7.24 -17.57
CA ALA A 343 23.41 -8.27 -16.53
C ALA A 343 24.80 -8.59 -16.00
N ASP A 344 25.77 -8.81 -16.88
CA ASP A 344 27.15 -9.11 -16.52
C ASP A 344 27.77 -7.98 -15.71
N ASP A 345 27.60 -6.72 -16.13
CA ASP A 345 28.07 -5.56 -15.39
C ASP A 345 27.48 -5.48 -13.98
N LEU A 346 26.16 -5.69 -13.85
CA LEU A 346 25.46 -5.67 -12.57
C LEU A 346 25.87 -6.85 -11.67
N ILE A 347 26.11 -8.03 -12.24
CA ILE A 347 26.62 -9.21 -11.50
C ILE A 347 28.02 -8.92 -10.97
N GLN A 348 28.91 -8.35 -11.79
CA GLN A 348 30.26 -8.00 -11.36
C GLN A 348 30.25 -6.91 -10.27
N LEU A 349 29.37 -5.93 -10.40
CA LEU A 349 29.17 -4.91 -9.37
C LEU A 349 28.71 -5.54 -8.05
N MET A 350 27.71 -6.43 -8.09
CA MET A 350 27.26 -7.14 -6.89
C MET A 350 28.37 -8.00 -6.28
N ARG A 351 29.19 -8.68 -7.09
CA ARG A 351 30.31 -9.47 -6.56
C ARG A 351 31.36 -8.61 -5.86
N ARG A 352 31.62 -7.40 -6.36
CA ARG A 352 32.63 -6.48 -5.78
C ARG A 352 32.12 -5.75 -4.54
N GLU A 353 30.88 -5.27 -4.58
CA GLU A 353 30.37 -4.30 -3.60
C GLU A 353 29.24 -4.87 -2.72
N ALA A 354 28.57 -5.92 -3.20
CA ALA A 354 27.44 -6.53 -2.55
C ALA A 354 27.73 -7.97 -2.05
N ILE A 355 28.95 -8.25 -1.58
CA ILE A 355 29.25 -9.47 -0.80
C ILE A 355 29.65 -9.06 0.61
N MET A 356 28.87 -9.48 1.61
CA MET A 356 29.16 -9.17 3.00
C MET A 356 30.12 -10.18 3.61
N SER A 357 31.09 -9.71 4.39
CA SER A 357 31.88 -10.61 5.24
C SER A 357 30.97 -11.31 6.26
N HIS A 358 31.31 -12.55 6.65
CA HIS A 358 30.57 -13.29 7.69
C HIS A 358 30.40 -12.50 9.00
N LYS A 359 31.38 -11.65 9.35
CA LYS A 359 31.32 -10.78 10.54
C LYS A 359 30.27 -9.67 10.40
N ALA A 360 30.19 -9.03 9.23
CA ALA A 360 29.16 -8.03 8.94
C ALA A 360 27.76 -8.66 8.91
N LEU A 361 27.64 -9.86 8.32
CA LEU A 361 26.42 -10.66 8.30
C LEU A 361 25.94 -11.01 9.72
N ALA A 362 26.84 -11.51 10.57
CA ALA A 362 26.54 -11.87 11.95
C ALA A 362 26.08 -10.65 12.76
N LYS A 363 26.59 -9.44 12.46
CA LYS A 363 26.11 -8.19 13.08
C LYS A 363 24.71 -7.82 12.60
N LEU A 364 24.41 -8.01 11.30
CA LEU A 364 23.07 -7.76 10.73
C LEU A 364 22.02 -8.75 11.22
N LYS A 365 22.35 -10.05 11.35
CA LYS A 365 21.45 -11.07 11.92
C LYS A 365 21.12 -10.83 13.39
N LYS A 366 21.96 -10.06 14.11
CA LYS A 366 21.71 -9.59 15.48
C LYS A 366 20.83 -8.34 15.53
N MET A 367 20.52 -7.71 14.39
CA MET A 367 19.61 -6.57 14.37
C MET A 367 18.19 -7.01 14.63
N ARG A 368 17.41 -6.12 15.25
CA ARG A 368 16.04 -6.39 15.66
C ARG A 368 15.05 -6.49 14.49
N ARG A 369 15.34 -5.79 13.39
CA ARG A 369 14.65 -5.92 12.12
C ARG A 369 15.53 -6.80 11.23
N TRP A 370 14.98 -7.91 10.74
CA TRP A 370 15.61 -8.72 9.70
C TRP A 370 15.66 -7.89 8.42
N PRO A 371 16.84 -7.54 7.91
CA PRO A 371 16.93 -6.92 6.60
C PRO A 371 16.81 -8.04 5.58
N ALA A 372 15.91 -7.91 4.59
CA ALA A 372 15.59 -9.01 3.64
C ALA A 372 16.80 -9.55 2.86
N ASN A 373 17.91 -8.84 2.91
CA ASN A 373 19.16 -9.14 2.24
C ASN A 373 20.26 -9.72 3.18
N ALA A 374 19.95 -9.98 4.45
CA ALA A 374 20.87 -10.63 5.40
C ALA A 374 21.15 -12.12 5.09
N ASP A 375 20.48 -12.70 4.10
CA ASP A 375 20.64 -14.12 3.72
C ASP A 375 21.12 -14.31 2.27
N LEU A 376 21.48 -13.23 1.55
CA LEU A 376 22.01 -13.29 0.18
C LEU A 376 23.53 -13.59 0.16
N THR A 377 23.99 -14.59 0.92
CA THR A 377 25.37 -15.09 0.89
C THR A 377 25.52 -16.36 0.08
#